data_AF-A0A396ZXH8-F1
#
_entry.id   AF-A0A396ZXH8-F1
#
_cell.length_a   1.000
_cell.length_b   1.000
_cell.length_c   1.000
_cell.angle_alpha   90.00
_cell.angle_beta   90.00
_cell.angle_gamma   90.00
#
_symmetry.space_group_name_H-M   'P 1'
#
loop_
_entity.id
_entity.type
_entity.pdbx_description
1 polymer ?
#
loop_
_entity_poly.entity_id
_entity_poly.type
_entity_poly.pdbx_seq_one_letter_code
_entity_poly.pdbx_strand_id
1 'polypeptide(L)'
;MFWPDFWRMKKTIFNIHNTSVLWDMLGVSFVDMMEQESGQVLVDKSDALRTLMFYAFHHPRLIETLDMAWGDKDLFRFAWMKSQTPFHMIQKPPGSAGVKHHTYNLFCGHTMVQHDPHGKIVFFHRNTYKLTGYADAPRICTFCTIYKKPTVDDNYDVRGANGGEVFPTFKRCFGRDTAYEELFDLTPLAHFPFGNMEESILRNAHDAWLLEPTTEPPATTDAPAEVA
;
A
#
# COMPACT_ATOMS: atom_id res chain seq x y z
N MET A 1 7.05 15.44 1.97
CA MET A 1 5.58 15.29 1.87
C MET A 1 5.26 13.82 2.02
N PHE A 2 4.27 13.47 2.84
CA PHE A 2 3.88 12.09 3.15
C PHE A 2 2.41 11.85 2.84
N TRP A 3 2.08 10.60 2.54
CA TRP A 3 0.72 10.16 2.26
C TRP A 3 0.22 9.20 3.34
N PRO A 4 -1.08 9.25 3.66
CA PRO A 4 -1.67 8.35 4.63
C PRO A 4 -1.83 6.92 4.08
N ASP A 5 -1.57 5.94 4.93
CA ASP A 5 -2.11 4.58 4.82
C ASP A 5 -3.60 4.57 5.20
N PHE A 6 -4.27 3.45 5.05
CA PHE A 6 -5.63 3.16 5.50
C PHE A 6 -5.78 3.24 7.03
N TRP A 7 -4.70 3.09 7.77
CA TRP A 7 -4.76 2.83 9.21
C TRP A 7 -4.58 4.10 10.06
N ARG A 8 -5.26 4.09 11.21
CA ARG A 8 -5.13 5.08 12.29
C ARG A 8 -5.19 4.37 13.63
N MET A 9 -4.78 5.02 14.72
CA MET A 9 -4.69 4.39 16.06
C MET A 9 -5.90 3.55 16.49
N LYS A 10 -7.13 3.90 16.09
CA LYS A 10 -8.37 3.18 16.45
C LYS A 10 -8.60 1.89 15.65
N LYS A 11 -7.94 1.77 14.50
CA LYS A 11 -8.13 0.72 13.48
C LYS A 11 -6.80 0.19 12.95
N THR A 12 -5.72 0.47 13.66
CA THR A 12 -4.39 0.00 13.29
C THR A 12 -4.38 -1.51 13.32
N ILE A 13 -3.89 -2.12 12.25
CA ILE A 13 -3.57 -3.54 12.21
C ILE A 13 -2.11 -3.79 12.63
N PHE A 14 -1.47 -2.74 13.12
CA PHE A 14 -0.08 -2.69 13.58
C PHE A 14 -0.04 -2.17 15.02
N ASN A 15 1.12 -2.21 15.68
CA ASN A 15 1.24 -1.79 17.08
C ASN A 15 1.40 -0.26 17.23
N ILE A 16 0.71 0.54 16.40
CA ILE A 16 0.84 2.01 16.31
C ILE A 16 -0.41 2.69 16.89
N HIS A 17 -0.67 2.48 18.17
CA HIS A 17 -1.73 3.14 18.94
C HIS A 17 -1.14 3.97 20.10
N ASN A 18 -1.96 4.79 20.76
CA ASN A 18 -1.52 5.76 21.77
C ASN A 18 -0.82 5.16 23.00
N THR A 19 -1.12 3.90 23.33
CA THR A 19 -0.50 3.17 24.46
C THR A 19 0.64 2.24 24.04
N SER A 20 1.12 2.32 22.80
CA SER A 20 2.24 1.51 22.33
C SER A 20 3.57 1.94 22.95
N VAL A 21 4.37 0.97 23.40
CA VAL A 21 5.74 1.21 23.92
C VAL A 21 6.69 1.73 22.83
N LEU A 22 6.29 1.65 21.55
CA LEU A 22 7.02 2.23 20.43
C LEU A 22 7.35 3.72 20.66
N TRP A 23 6.41 4.50 21.19
CA TRP A 23 6.60 5.94 21.41
C TRP A 23 7.72 6.23 22.41
N ASP A 24 7.76 5.48 23.51
CA ASP A 24 8.82 5.57 24.54
C ASP A 24 10.16 5.11 23.98
N MET A 25 10.17 3.99 23.24
CA MET A 25 11.36 3.43 22.62
C MET A 25 12.01 4.39 21.62
N LEU A 26 11.20 5.05 20.79
CA LEU A 26 11.69 6.06 19.85
C LEU A 26 12.02 7.38 20.56
N GLY A 27 11.50 7.59 21.77
CA GLY A 27 11.57 8.85 22.50
C GLY A 27 10.89 9.98 21.71
N VAL A 28 9.69 9.71 21.20
CA VAL A 28 8.80 10.69 20.54
C VAL A 28 7.41 10.63 21.16
N SER A 29 6.75 11.79 21.30
CA SER A 29 5.38 11.84 21.81
C SER A 29 4.39 11.28 20.79
N PHE A 30 3.35 10.60 21.28
CA PHE A 30 2.23 10.18 20.46
C PHE A 30 1.53 11.38 19.80
N VAL A 31 1.11 11.20 18.55
CA VAL A 31 0.25 12.14 17.82
C VAL A 31 -0.82 11.33 17.10
N ASP A 32 -2.11 11.69 17.28
CA ASP A 32 -3.21 11.07 16.53
C ASP A 32 -3.19 11.57 15.09
N MET A 33 -2.53 10.80 14.23
CA MET A 33 -2.49 10.99 12.80
C MET A 33 -2.58 9.63 12.10
N MET A 34 -2.88 9.64 10.80
CA MET A 34 -2.85 8.43 9.99
C MET A 34 -1.43 7.85 9.95
N GLU A 35 -1.36 6.53 9.86
CA GLU A 35 -0.13 5.82 9.50
C GLU A 35 0.31 6.20 8.10
N GLN A 36 1.57 5.92 7.75
CA GLN A 36 2.16 6.43 6.52
C GLN A 36 2.44 5.29 5.54
N GLU A 37 1.84 5.34 4.36
CA GLU A 37 2.17 4.49 3.21
C GLU A 37 2.41 5.43 2.03
N SER A 38 3.50 5.26 1.28
CA SER A 38 3.63 5.99 0.03
C SER A 38 4.47 5.23 -0.97
N GLY A 39 4.01 5.21 -2.22
CA GLY A 39 4.82 4.76 -3.36
C GLY A 39 5.92 5.75 -3.76
N GLN A 40 5.83 7.01 -3.30
CA GLN A 40 6.81 8.05 -3.58
C GLN A 40 6.98 8.99 -2.38
N VAL A 41 8.22 9.35 -2.05
CA VAL A 41 8.50 10.33 -0.99
C VAL A 41 9.41 11.40 -1.55
N LEU A 42 9.03 12.66 -1.36
CA LEU A 42 9.91 13.80 -1.59
C LEU A 42 10.51 14.25 -0.25
N VAL A 43 11.82 14.02 -0.10
CA VAL A 43 12.61 14.38 1.07
C VAL A 43 13.71 15.36 0.69
N ASP A 44 13.94 16.35 1.53
CA ASP A 44 15.22 17.06 1.56
C ASP A 44 16.22 16.20 2.36
N LYS A 45 17.50 16.20 1.97
CA LYS A 45 18.54 15.42 2.65
C LYS A 45 18.86 16.07 4.00
N SER A 46 18.05 15.74 5.01
CA SER A 46 18.07 16.31 6.35
C SER A 46 18.58 15.33 7.41
N ASP A 47 18.69 15.80 8.66
CA ASP A 47 18.96 14.94 9.82
C ASP A 47 17.93 13.81 9.97
N ALA A 48 16.71 14.03 9.52
CA ALA A 48 15.67 13.00 9.50
C ALA A 48 16.08 11.79 8.64
N LEU A 49 16.77 12.01 7.52
CA LEU A 49 17.27 10.90 6.70
C LEU A 49 18.32 10.09 7.47
N ARG A 50 19.19 10.74 8.27
CA ARG A 50 20.15 10.04 9.12
C ARG A 50 19.45 9.19 10.18
N THR A 51 18.41 9.73 10.80
CA THR A 51 17.56 8.97 11.75
C THR A 51 16.85 7.81 11.07
N LEU A 52 16.32 8.01 9.86
CA LEU A 52 15.70 6.95 9.07
C LEU A 52 16.69 5.82 8.77
N MET A 53 17.91 6.16 8.33
CA MET A 53 18.95 5.16 8.08
C MET A 53 19.31 4.39 9.35
N PHE A 54 19.31 5.04 10.51
CA PHE A 54 19.49 4.37 11.78
C PHE A 54 18.33 3.39 12.06
N TYR A 55 17.07 3.79 11.92
CA TYR A 55 15.93 2.90 12.14
C TYR A 55 15.89 1.72 11.17
N ALA A 56 16.30 1.91 9.92
CA ALA A 56 16.23 0.88 8.89
C ALA A 56 17.41 -0.11 8.94
N PHE A 57 18.63 0.35 9.26
CA PHE A 57 19.86 -0.43 9.05
C PHE A 57 20.70 -0.67 10.31
N HIS A 58 20.39 -0.01 11.43
CA HIS A 58 21.15 -0.26 12.66
C HIS A 58 20.78 -1.60 13.29
N HIS A 59 21.80 -2.30 13.81
CA HIS A 59 21.63 -3.55 14.55
C HIS A 59 21.82 -3.32 16.05
N PRO A 60 20.96 -3.91 16.91
CA PRO A 60 19.81 -4.76 16.56
C PRO A 60 18.63 -3.97 15.98
N ARG A 61 17.88 -4.58 15.04
CA ARG A 61 16.67 -4.00 14.42
C ARG A 61 15.48 -4.12 15.37
N LEU A 62 15.52 -3.39 16.49
CA LEU A 62 14.59 -3.57 17.60
C LEU A 62 13.13 -3.31 17.22
N ILE A 63 12.86 -2.35 16.31
CA ILE A 63 11.49 -2.03 15.88
C ILE A 63 10.84 -3.24 15.21
N GLU A 64 11.59 -3.93 14.35
CA GLU A 64 11.16 -5.16 13.67
C GLU A 64 11.18 -6.36 14.63
N THR A 65 12.26 -6.53 15.40
CA THR A 65 12.45 -7.68 16.30
C THR A 65 11.36 -7.77 17.38
N LEU A 66 10.81 -6.63 17.79
CA LEU A 66 9.76 -6.53 18.79
C LEU A 66 8.36 -6.30 18.17
N ASP A 67 8.22 -6.45 16.85
CA ASP A 67 6.96 -6.26 16.10
C ASP A 67 6.25 -4.92 16.38
N MET A 68 7.04 -3.86 16.59
CA MET A 68 6.51 -2.56 17.01
C MET A 68 5.96 -1.75 15.82
N ALA A 69 6.55 -1.91 14.65
CA ALA A 69 6.03 -1.39 13.38
C ALA A 69 6.39 -2.37 12.26
N TRP A 70 5.49 -2.53 11.28
CA TRP A 70 5.66 -3.49 10.20
C TRP A 70 6.15 -2.82 8.92
N GLY A 71 7.39 -3.16 8.53
CA GLY A 71 8.03 -2.62 7.34
C GLY A 71 8.65 -1.23 7.55
N ASP A 72 9.03 -0.61 6.43
CA ASP A 72 9.80 0.63 6.38
C ASP A 72 8.93 1.91 6.35
N LYS A 73 7.64 1.77 6.08
CA LYS A 73 6.77 2.87 5.68
C LYS A 73 6.65 3.95 6.75
N ASP A 74 6.23 3.57 7.97
CA ASP A 74 6.14 4.51 9.09
C ASP A 74 7.49 4.92 9.66
N LEU A 75 8.60 4.25 9.31
CA LEU A 75 9.93 4.65 9.77
C LEU A 75 10.30 6.06 9.29
N PHE A 76 9.85 6.45 8.10
CA PHE A 76 10.00 7.81 7.58
C PHE A 76 9.30 8.82 8.50
N ARG A 77 8.04 8.58 8.83
CA ARG A 77 7.27 9.44 9.73
C ARG A 77 7.95 9.53 11.10
N PHE A 78 8.36 8.42 11.68
CA PHE A 78 9.05 8.40 12.97
C PHE A 78 10.37 9.16 12.94
N ALA A 79 11.16 9.00 11.88
CA ALA A 79 12.44 9.69 11.73
C ALA A 79 12.28 11.22 11.65
N TRP A 80 11.25 11.69 10.93
CA TRP A 80 10.92 13.11 10.87
C TRP A 80 10.42 13.65 12.21
N MET A 81 9.60 12.89 12.93
CA MET A 81 9.16 13.24 14.28
C MET A 81 10.34 13.33 15.25
N LYS A 82 11.24 12.34 15.22
CA LYS A 82 12.39 12.26 16.14
C LYS A 82 13.40 13.38 15.92
N SER A 83 13.69 13.69 14.66
CA SER A 83 14.58 14.79 14.28
C SER A 83 13.91 16.16 14.37
N GLN A 84 12.62 16.23 14.74
CA GLN A 84 11.81 17.45 14.74
C GLN A 84 11.81 18.16 13.38
N THR A 85 12.00 17.40 12.30
CA THR A 85 12.00 17.94 10.94
C THR A 85 10.56 18.15 10.48
N PRO A 86 10.18 19.34 9.99
CA PRO A 86 8.83 19.59 9.50
C PRO A 86 8.49 18.66 8.32
N PHE A 87 7.24 18.19 8.29
CA PHE A 87 6.69 17.48 7.14
C PHE A 87 5.22 17.86 6.96
N HIS A 88 4.74 17.65 5.73
CA HIS A 88 3.34 17.77 5.39
C HIS A 88 2.76 16.38 5.16
N MET A 89 1.78 15.98 5.98
CA MET A 89 0.96 14.79 5.77
C MET A 89 -0.29 15.19 4.98
N ILE A 90 -0.57 14.51 3.87
CA ILE A 90 -1.81 14.72 3.11
C ILE A 90 -3.00 14.39 4.00
N GLN A 91 -3.93 15.34 4.12
CA GLN A 91 -5.08 15.22 5.01
C GLN A 91 -6.20 14.35 4.44
N LYS A 92 -6.30 14.27 3.11
CA LYS A 92 -7.27 13.43 2.42
C LYS A 92 -6.90 11.95 2.66
N PRO A 93 -7.77 11.16 3.32
CA PRO A 93 -7.48 9.75 3.55
C PRO A 93 -7.41 9.00 2.22
N PRO A 94 -6.71 7.85 2.17
CA PRO A 94 -6.62 7.10 0.94
C PRO A 94 -7.98 6.53 0.54
N GLY A 95 -8.21 6.51 -0.76
CA GLY A 95 -9.26 5.72 -1.39
C GLY A 95 -8.77 4.30 -1.65
N SER A 96 -9.66 3.47 -2.20
CA SER A 96 -9.33 2.10 -2.60
C SER A 96 -9.88 1.81 -4.00
N ALA A 97 -9.03 1.28 -4.87
CA ALA A 97 -9.37 0.83 -6.21
C ALA A 97 -9.35 -0.69 -6.27
N GLY A 98 -10.34 -1.23 -6.99
CA GLY A 98 -10.66 -2.64 -6.90
C GLY A 98 -11.75 -3.08 -7.87
N VAL A 99 -12.36 -4.21 -7.56
CA VAL A 99 -13.52 -4.74 -8.27
C VAL A 99 -14.79 -4.57 -7.45
N LYS A 100 -15.90 -4.33 -8.15
CA LYS A 100 -17.25 -4.45 -7.57
C LYS A 100 -17.86 -5.77 -8.04
N HIS A 101 -18.47 -6.50 -7.11
CA HIS A 101 -19.18 -7.71 -7.46
C HIS A 101 -20.42 -7.37 -8.31
N HIS A 102 -20.71 -8.20 -9.32
CA HIS A 102 -21.78 -7.92 -10.30
C HIS A 102 -23.19 -8.10 -9.72
N THR A 103 -23.39 -9.08 -8.85
CA THR A 103 -24.69 -9.37 -8.19
C THR A 103 -24.82 -8.74 -6.82
N TYR A 104 -23.89 -9.05 -5.91
CA TYR A 104 -23.89 -8.52 -4.55
C TYR A 104 -23.34 -7.10 -4.48
N ASN A 105 -23.87 -6.30 -3.56
CA ASN A 105 -23.36 -4.96 -3.32
C ASN A 105 -22.07 -4.99 -2.47
N LEU A 106 -21.03 -5.58 -3.05
CA LEU A 106 -19.74 -5.82 -2.41
C LEU A 106 -18.60 -5.23 -3.23
N PHE A 107 -17.67 -4.60 -2.54
CA PHE A 107 -16.44 -4.05 -3.12
C PHE A 107 -15.21 -4.78 -2.56
N CYS A 108 -14.26 -5.10 -3.41
CA CYS A 108 -12.97 -5.66 -3.01
C CYS A 108 -11.84 -4.83 -3.60
N GLY A 109 -11.19 -4.04 -2.73
CA GLY A 109 -10.06 -3.19 -3.10
C GLY A 109 -8.73 -3.89 -3.04
N HIS A 110 -7.84 -3.57 -3.98
CA HIS A 110 -6.49 -4.15 -4.06
C HIS A 110 -5.39 -3.10 -4.12
N THR A 111 -5.78 -1.86 -4.40
CA THR A 111 -4.90 -0.76 -4.75
C THR A 111 -5.30 0.48 -3.97
N MET A 112 -4.41 1.01 -3.16
CA MET A 112 -4.60 2.26 -2.47
C MET A 112 -4.57 3.43 -3.46
N VAL A 113 -5.50 4.36 -3.29
CA VAL A 113 -5.62 5.57 -4.11
C VAL A 113 -5.24 6.78 -3.27
N GLN A 114 -4.21 7.49 -3.69
CA GLN A 114 -3.63 8.60 -2.93
C GLN A 114 -3.83 9.93 -3.63
N HIS A 115 -3.92 10.99 -2.84
CA HIS A 115 -4.39 12.30 -3.29
C HIS A 115 -3.34 13.40 -3.10
N ASP A 116 -3.43 14.46 -3.89
CA ASP A 116 -2.68 15.70 -3.66
C ASP A 116 -3.30 16.54 -2.51
N PRO A 117 -2.69 17.68 -2.12
CA PRO A 117 -3.26 18.57 -1.10
C PRO A 117 -4.64 19.15 -1.46
N HIS A 118 -5.05 19.11 -2.73
CA HIS A 118 -6.37 19.55 -3.21
C HIS A 118 -7.39 18.40 -3.30
N GLY A 119 -7.01 17.19 -2.87
CA GLY A 119 -7.87 16.01 -2.89
C GLY A 119 -8.00 15.34 -4.26
N LYS A 120 -7.18 15.70 -5.25
CA LYS A 120 -7.16 15.04 -6.56
C LYS A 120 -6.31 13.79 -6.52
N ILE A 121 -6.74 12.74 -7.22
CA ILE A 121 -5.98 11.48 -7.30
C ILE A 121 -4.65 11.72 -8.04
N VAL A 122 -3.55 11.25 -7.44
CA VAL A 122 -2.19 11.37 -8.00
C VAL A 122 -1.46 10.03 -8.12
N PHE A 123 -1.71 9.09 -7.20
CA PHE A 123 -0.98 7.81 -7.20
C PHE A 123 -1.90 6.62 -6.90
N PHE A 124 -1.54 5.49 -7.48
CA PHE A 124 -2.13 4.19 -7.21
C PHE A 124 -1.03 3.27 -6.70
N HIS A 125 -1.18 2.76 -5.48
CA HIS A 125 -0.27 1.81 -4.88
C HIS A 125 -0.95 0.43 -4.83
N ARG A 126 -0.55 -0.52 -5.67
CA ARG A 126 -1.09 -1.90 -5.63
C ARG A 126 -0.61 -2.60 -4.35
N ASN A 127 -1.45 -2.66 -3.31
CA ASN A 127 -1.10 -3.32 -2.05
C ASN A 127 -1.02 -4.85 -2.25
N THR A 128 -2.01 -5.40 -2.94
CA THR A 128 -2.12 -6.84 -3.29
C THR A 128 -2.10 -7.04 -4.80
N TYR A 129 -2.09 -8.29 -5.27
CA TYR A 129 -2.12 -8.63 -6.71
C TYR A 129 -1.09 -7.84 -7.54
N LYS A 130 0.18 -8.11 -7.24
CA LYS A 130 1.33 -7.50 -7.92
C LYS A 130 1.35 -7.90 -9.39
N LEU A 131 1.93 -7.03 -10.22
CA LEU A 131 2.07 -7.27 -11.65
C LEU A 131 3.02 -8.45 -11.88
N THR A 132 2.57 -9.45 -12.63
CA THR A 132 3.38 -10.62 -13.00
C THR A 132 3.87 -10.56 -14.44
N GLY A 133 3.20 -9.79 -15.30
CA GLY A 133 3.47 -9.73 -16.74
C GLY A 133 2.88 -10.89 -17.55
N TYR A 134 2.13 -11.80 -16.93
CA TYR A 134 1.42 -12.84 -17.69
C TYR A 134 0.29 -12.25 -18.53
N ALA A 135 0.10 -12.81 -19.73
CA ALA A 135 -0.90 -12.33 -20.69
C ALA A 135 -2.35 -12.45 -20.17
N ASP A 136 -2.59 -13.37 -19.23
CA ASP A 136 -3.88 -13.63 -18.59
C ASP A 136 -4.07 -12.88 -17.26
N ALA A 137 -3.14 -11.96 -16.91
CA ALA A 137 -3.23 -11.18 -15.68
C ALA A 137 -4.58 -10.42 -15.60
N PRO A 138 -5.34 -10.57 -14.49
CA PRO A 138 -6.67 -10.01 -14.40
C PRO A 138 -6.65 -8.49 -14.25
N ARG A 139 -7.70 -7.84 -14.77
CA ARG A 139 -7.99 -6.42 -14.52
C ARG A 139 -8.62 -6.30 -13.14
N ILE A 140 -7.88 -5.76 -12.18
CA ILE A 140 -8.31 -5.69 -10.77
C ILE A 140 -8.71 -4.28 -10.33
N CYS A 141 -8.34 -3.25 -11.08
CA CYS A 141 -8.77 -1.87 -10.83
C CYS A 141 -9.87 -1.50 -11.84
N THR A 142 -11.13 -1.65 -11.44
CA THR A 142 -12.30 -1.31 -12.28
C THR A 142 -13.19 -0.24 -11.67
N PHE A 143 -13.15 -0.08 -10.35
CA PHE A 143 -13.82 0.98 -9.60
C PHE A 143 -12.86 1.61 -8.59
N CYS A 144 -13.12 2.87 -8.24
CA CYS A 144 -12.47 3.58 -7.15
C CYS A 144 -13.50 3.97 -6.09
N THR A 145 -13.20 3.67 -4.83
CA THR A 145 -13.90 4.17 -3.65
C THR A 145 -13.11 5.32 -3.05
N ILE A 146 -13.73 6.50 -2.95
CA ILE A 146 -13.09 7.70 -2.39
C ILE A 146 -13.90 8.14 -1.17
N TYR A 147 -13.23 8.37 -0.04
CA TYR A 147 -13.93 8.83 1.15
C TYR A 147 -14.53 10.22 0.90
N LYS A 148 -15.80 10.43 1.29
CA LYS A 148 -16.53 11.66 0.95
C LYS A 148 -15.95 12.91 1.59
N LYS A 149 -15.45 12.83 2.83
CA LYS A 149 -14.92 14.00 3.54
C LYS A 149 -13.48 14.32 3.14
N PRO A 150 -13.06 15.59 3.25
CA PRO A 150 -11.70 16.01 2.89
C PRO A 150 -10.64 15.53 3.89
N THR A 151 -11.03 15.19 5.12
CA THR A 151 -10.15 14.72 6.19
C THR A 151 -10.77 13.51 6.88
N VAL A 152 -9.93 12.69 7.52
CA VAL A 152 -10.40 11.59 8.37
C VAL A 152 -11.22 12.13 9.54
N ASP A 153 -12.25 11.38 9.94
CA ASP A 153 -12.99 11.59 11.18
C ASP A 153 -13.22 10.24 11.89
N ASP A 154 -14.03 10.24 12.95
CA ASP A 154 -14.34 9.02 13.70
C ASP A 154 -15.24 8.02 12.98
N ASN A 155 -15.88 8.43 11.88
CA ASN A 155 -16.67 7.55 11.03
C ASN A 155 -15.86 6.95 9.89
N TYR A 156 -14.63 7.40 9.64
CA TYR A 156 -13.76 6.77 8.66
C TYR A 156 -13.47 5.33 9.07
N ASP A 157 -13.93 4.37 8.25
CA ASP A 157 -13.84 2.96 8.55
C ASP A 157 -13.45 2.17 7.30
N VAL A 158 -12.30 1.52 7.38
CA VAL A 158 -11.71 0.64 6.37
C VAL A 158 -11.23 -0.63 7.06
N ARG A 159 -11.24 -1.74 6.33
CA ARG A 159 -10.81 -3.03 6.86
C ARG A 159 -10.02 -3.84 5.84
N GLY A 160 -9.19 -4.74 6.36
CA GLY A 160 -8.69 -5.87 5.60
C GLY A 160 -9.68 -7.03 5.74
N ALA A 161 -10.30 -7.45 4.64
CA ALA A 161 -11.22 -8.58 4.61
C ALA A 161 -10.69 -9.70 3.70
N ASN A 162 -11.03 -10.95 3.98
CA ASN A 162 -10.81 -12.05 3.03
C ASN A 162 -11.89 -11.98 1.93
N GLY A 163 -11.52 -12.23 0.68
CA GLY A 163 -12.48 -12.25 -0.43
C GLY A 163 -13.53 -13.35 -0.30
N GLY A 164 -13.21 -14.44 0.42
CA GLY A 164 -14.16 -15.50 0.74
C GLY A 164 -14.75 -16.17 -0.51
N GLU A 165 -16.00 -16.65 -0.40
CA GLU A 165 -16.71 -17.30 -1.52
C GLU A 165 -17.05 -16.34 -2.66
N VAL A 166 -17.16 -15.04 -2.35
CA VAL A 166 -17.62 -14.03 -3.32
C VAL A 166 -16.48 -13.50 -4.19
N PHE A 167 -15.27 -13.49 -3.66
CA PHE A 167 -14.04 -13.20 -4.39
C PHE A 167 -12.99 -14.29 -4.14
N PRO A 168 -13.20 -15.53 -4.62
CA PRO A 168 -12.39 -16.69 -4.25
C PRO A 168 -10.94 -16.58 -4.73
N THR A 169 -10.72 -15.82 -5.80
CA THR A 169 -9.39 -15.53 -6.32
C THR A 169 -8.63 -14.54 -5.45
N PHE A 170 -9.30 -13.78 -4.55
CA PHE A 170 -8.76 -12.66 -3.79
C PHE A 170 -8.56 -12.97 -2.31
N LYS A 171 -7.30 -13.21 -1.90
CA LYS A 171 -6.96 -13.55 -0.50
C LYS A 171 -7.21 -12.40 0.48
N ARG A 172 -7.05 -11.15 0.03
CA ARG A 172 -7.33 -9.94 0.81
C ARG A 172 -7.91 -8.83 -0.04
N CYS A 173 -8.90 -8.15 0.53
CA CYS A 173 -9.54 -6.93 0.07
C CYS A 173 -9.27 -5.81 1.08
N PHE A 174 -9.00 -4.61 0.60
CA PHE A 174 -8.80 -3.41 1.41
C PHE A 174 -9.84 -2.33 1.11
N GLY A 175 -10.17 -1.54 2.13
CA GLY A 175 -11.18 -0.48 2.07
C GLY A 175 -12.46 -0.88 2.77
N ARG A 176 -13.60 -0.36 2.30
CA ARG A 176 -14.93 -0.70 2.82
C ARG A 176 -15.65 -1.58 1.80
N ASP A 177 -15.96 -2.81 2.18
CA ASP A 177 -16.51 -3.83 1.28
C ASP A 177 -18.03 -3.88 1.26
N THR A 178 -18.70 -3.56 2.38
CA THR A 178 -20.16 -3.43 2.50
C THR A 178 -20.56 -2.04 2.98
N ALA A 179 -21.77 -1.60 2.61
CA ALA A 179 -22.33 -0.31 3.01
C ALA A 179 -21.33 0.85 2.82
N TYR A 180 -20.51 0.76 1.78
CA TYR A 180 -19.48 1.75 1.50
C TYR A 180 -20.11 3.06 1.06
N GLU A 181 -21.31 3.03 0.47
CA GLU A 181 -22.01 4.18 -0.06
C GLU A 181 -22.39 5.23 0.98
N GLU A 182 -22.42 4.87 2.27
CA GLU A 182 -22.65 5.85 3.34
C GLU A 182 -21.46 6.82 3.44
N LEU A 183 -20.25 6.28 3.36
CA LEU A 183 -18.99 6.97 3.69
C LEU A 183 -18.11 7.29 2.47
N PHE A 184 -18.26 6.53 1.39
CA PHE A 184 -17.41 6.56 0.21
C PHE A 184 -18.24 6.74 -1.07
N ASP A 185 -17.71 7.51 -2.01
CA ASP A 185 -18.20 7.56 -3.38
C ASP A 185 -17.55 6.43 -4.18
N LEU A 186 -18.34 5.71 -4.96
CA LEU A 186 -17.87 4.67 -5.85
C LEU A 186 -17.97 5.14 -7.30
N THR A 187 -16.83 5.23 -7.99
CA THR A 187 -16.78 5.68 -9.38
C THR A 187 -16.11 4.62 -10.26
N PRO A 188 -16.70 4.20 -11.39
CA PRO A 188 -16.03 3.37 -12.37
C PRO A 188 -14.71 4.01 -12.81
N LEU A 189 -13.63 3.24 -12.88
CA LEU A 189 -12.30 3.74 -13.27
C LEU A 189 -12.37 4.42 -14.65
N ALA A 190 -13.17 3.88 -15.57
CA ALA A 190 -13.39 4.42 -16.91
C ALA A 190 -13.91 5.87 -16.95
N HIS A 191 -14.49 6.38 -15.87
CA HIS A 191 -14.98 7.77 -15.80
C HIS A 191 -13.89 8.78 -15.43
N PHE A 192 -12.69 8.33 -15.05
CA PHE A 192 -11.56 9.21 -14.79
C PHE A 192 -10.74 9.46 -16.05
N PRO A 193 -9.97 10.57 -16.12
CA PRO A 193 -9.06 10.85 -17.24
C PRO A 193 -8.00 9.75 -17.48
N PHE A 194 -7.71 8.93 -16.47
CA PHE A 194 -6.80 7.79 -16.50
C PHE A 194 -7.54 6.45 -16.55
N GLY A 195 -8.75 6.41 -17.10
CA GLY A 195 -9.63 5.24 -17.06
C GLY A 195 -9.08 3.98 -17.73
N ASN A 196 -8.09 4.12 -18.62
CA ASN A 196 -7.38 3.04 -19.29
C ASN A 196 -6.05 2.64 -18.61
N MET A 197 -5.77 3.15 -17.40
CA MET A 197 -4.51 2.91 -16.69
C MET A 197 -4.27 1.42 -16.42
N GLU A 198 -5.31 0.69 -16.01
CA GLU A 198 -5.19 -0.74 -15.69
C GLU A 198 -4.78 -1.56 -16.92
N GLU A 199 -5.35 -1.29 -18.07
CA GLU A 199 -4.97 -1.96 -19.32
C GLU A 199 -3.54 -1.58 -19.75
N SER A 200 -3.19 -0.31 -19.61
CA SER A 200 -1.87 0.19 -20.00
C SER A 200 -0.77 -0.39 -19.13
N ILE A 201 -0.97 -0.50 -17.81
CA ILE A 201 0.03 -1.05 -16.89
C ILE A 201 0.20 -2.56 -17.05
N LEU A 202 -0.89 -3.29 -17.33
CA LEU A 202 -0.82 -4.73 -17.62
C LEU A 202 -0.08 -4.99 -18.94
N ARG A 203 -0.35 -4.20 -19.99
CA ARG A 203 0.40 -4.28 -21.25
C ARG A 203 1.88 -4.00 -21.04
N ASN A 204 2.23 -2.91 -20.35
CA ASN A 204 3.63 -2.58 -20.07
C ASN A 204 4.33 -3.68 -19.25
N ALA A 205 3.63 -4.28 -18.28
CA ALA A 205 4.17 -5.39 -17.50
C ALA A 205 4.39 -6.64 -18.37
N HIS A 206 3.49 -6.92 -19.32
CA HIS A 206 3.65 -8.03 -20.26
C HIS A 206 4.80 -7.79 -21.24
N ASP A 207 4.89 -6.58 -21.81
CA ASP A 207 5.98 -6.20 -22.70
C ASP A 207 7.33 -6.33 -21.99
N ALA A 208 7.42 -5.93 -20.72
CA ALA A 208 8.61 -6.11 -19.90
C ALA A 208 8.93 -7.60 -19.62
N TRP A 209 7.91 -8.42 -19.36
CA TRP A 209 8.08 -9.86 -19.13
C TRP A 209 8.63 -10.58 -20.36
N LEU A 210 8.25 -10.17 -21.57
CA LEU A 210 8.79 -10.70 -22.83
C LEU A 210 10.28 -10.37 -23.06
N LEU A 211 10.83 -9.39 -22.32
CA LEU A 211 12.26 -9.05 -22.37
C LEU A 211 13.11 -9.88 -21.40
N GLU A 212 12.49 -10.62 -20.46
CA GLU A 212 13.25 -11.50 -19.57
C GLU A 212 13.86 -12.65 -20.39
N PRO A 213 15.19 -12.86 -20.34
CA PRO A 213 15.81 -14.00 -21.01
C PRO A 213 15.19 -15.27 -20.45
N THR A 214 14.72 -16.16 -21.32
CA THR A 214 14.39 -17.53 -20.90
C THR A 214 15.65 -18.11 -20.29
N THR A 215 15.66 -18.34 -18.99
CA THR A 215 16.73 -19.10 -18.35
C THR A 215 16.69 -20.49 -18.94
N GLU A 216 17.49 -20.75 -19.98
CA GLU A 216 17.79 -22.12 -20.39
C GLU A 216 18.39 -22.81 -19.15
N PRO A 217 17.86 -23.97 -18.72
CA PRO A 217 18.54 -24.75 -17.71
C PRO A 217 19.96 -25.07 -18.23
N PRO A 218 20.98 -25.07 -17.36
CA PRO A 218 22.34 -25.38 -17.79
C PRO A 218 22.34 -26.72 -18.53
N ALA A 219 22.90 -26.73 -19.73
CA ALA A 219 23.07 -27.94 -20.52
C ALA A 219 23.70 -29.02 -19.63
N THR A 220 23.01 -30.13 -19.46
CA THR A 220 23.57 -31.32 -18.82
C THR A 220 24.79 -31.74 -19.62
N THR A 221 25.98 -31.41 -19.13
CA THR A 221 27.22 -32.02 -19.63
C THR A 221 27.15 -33.48 -19.24
N ASP A 222 26.89 -34.35 -20.23
CA ASP A 222 27.06 -35.78 -20.09
C ASP A 222 28.48 -36.07 -19.59
N ALA A 223 28.58 -36.66 -18.41
CA ALA A 223 29.83 -37.22 -17.92
C ALA A 223 30.15 -38.46 -18.79
N PRO A 224 31.41 -38.66 -19.22
CA PRO A 224 31.78 -39.82 -20.01
C PRO A 224 31.64 -41.09 -19.15
N ALA A 225 31.09 -42.14 -19.75
CA ALA A 225 30.96 -43.45 -19.15
C ALA A 225 32.33 -43.99 -18.72
N GLU A 226 32.49 -44.28 -17.43
CA GLU A 226 33.58 -45.14 -16.95
C GLU A 226 33.34 -46.56 -17.47
N VAL A 227 34.28 -47.02 -18.30
CA VAL A 227 34.39 -48.40 -18.77
C VAL A 227 35.05 -49.21 -17.65
N ALA A 228 34.39 -50.29 -17.24
CA ALA A 228 34.90 -51.31 -16.33
C ALA A 228 35.94 -52.22 -17.01
#